data_AF-A0A3C0N3B8-F1
#
_entry.id   AF-A0A3C0N3B8-F1
#
_cell.length_a   1.000
_cell.length_b   1.000
_cell.length_c   1.000
_cell.angle_alpha   90.00
_cell.angle_beta   90.00
_cell.angle_gamma   90.00
#
_symmetry.space_group_name_H-M   'P 1'
#
loop_
_entity.id
_entity.type
_entity.pdbx_description
1 polymer ?
#
loop_
_entity_poly.entity_id
_entity_poly.type
_entity_poly.pdbx_seq_one_letter_code
_entity_poly.pdbx_strand_id
1 'polypeptide(L)' 'MKAYQVELINRNNTIVEVAENQYILDVVEASGLRLPVGCRYGACIT' A
#
# COMPACT_ATOMS: atom_id res chain seq x y z
N MET A 1 2.71 18.79 -0.47
CA MET A 1 2.44 17.39 -0.86
C MET A 1 1.19 16.95 -0.14
N LYS A 2 0.19 16.49 -0.89
CA LYS A 2 -1.04 15.98 -0.31
C LYS A 2 -0.84 14.51 0.09
N ALA A 3 -1.34 14.15 1.26
CA ALA A 3 -1.43 12.77 1.70
C ALA A 3 -2.89 12.32 1.71
N TYR A 4 -3.08 11.01 1.58
CA TYR A 4 -4.39 10.37 1.58
C TYR A 4 -4.40 9.27 2.62
N GLN A 5 -5.51 9.20 3.34
CA GLN A 5 -5.80 8.09 4.22
C GLN A 5 -6.26 6.88 3.39
N VAL A 6 -5.53 5.77 3.48
CA VAL A 6 -5.85 4.51 2.79
C VAL A 6 -6.16 3.44 3.82
N GLU A 7 -7.36 2.86 3.74
CA GLU A 7 -7.85 1.82 4.67
C GLU A 7 -7.76 0.42 4.04
N LEU A 8 -7.08 -0.50 4.72
CA LEU A 8 -6.94 -1.90 4.32
C LEU A 8 -7.99 -2.78 5.02
N ILE A 9 -9.13 -2.97 4.37
CA ILE A 9 -10.30 -3.66 4.95
C ILE A 9 -9.99 -5.10 5.39
N ASN A 10 -9.26 -5.87 4.57
CA ASN A 10 -8.90 -7.26 4.90
C ASN A 10 -7.68 -7.39 5.83
N ARG A 11 -7.25 -6.28 6.45
CA ARG A 11 -6.14 -6.22 7.43
C ARG A 11 -6.59 -5.44 8.67
N ASN A 12 -7.71 -5.87 9.26
CA ASN A 12 -8.28 -5.28 10.47
C ASN A 12 -8.54 -3.78 10.33
N ASN A 13 -8.95 -3.32 9.14
CA ASN A 13 -9.16 -1.90 8.85
C ASN A 13 -7.93 -1.04 9.18
N THR A 14 -6.72 -1.57 8.94
CA THR A 14 -5.49 -0.82 9.16
C THR A 14 -5.46 0.39 8.23
N ILE A 15 -5.14 1.55 8.80
CA ILE A 15 -5.05 2.82 8.07
C ILE A 15 -3.57 3.19 7.90
N VAL A 16 -3.19 3.61 6.70
CA VAL A 16 -1.89 4.19 6.39
C VAL A 16 -2.04 5.54 5.67
N GLU A 17 -1.14 6.48 5.96
CA GLU A 17 -1.05 7.77 5.27
C GLU A 17 -0.12 7.64 4.05
N VAL A 18 -0.65 7.90 2.85
CA VAL A 18 0.09 7.74 1.59
C VAL A 18 0.20 9.07 0.87
N ALA A 19 1.43 9.50 0.58
CA ALA A 19 1.66 10.70 -0.23
C ALA A 19 1.21 10.49 -1.68
N GLU A 20 0.73 11.55 -2.34
CA GLU A 20 0.19 11.51 -3.71
C GLU A 20 1.13 10.92 -4.78
N ASN A 21 2.44 10.95 -4.55
CA ASN A 21 3.47 10.47 -5.48
C ASN A 21 4.16 9.18 -4.98
N GLN A 22 3.56 8.46 -4.04
CA GLN A 22 4.13 7.24 -3.46
C GLN A 22 3.25 6.04 -3.78
N TYR A 23 3.88 4.88 -4.04
CA TYR A 23 3.13 3.64 -4.17
C TYR A 23 2.57 3.21 -2.81
N ILE A 24 1.28 2.88 -2.78
CA ILE A 24 0.59 2.37 -1.59
C ILE A 24 1.32 1.14 -1.04
N LEU A 25 1.75 0.23 -1.92
CA LEU A 25 2.48 -0.98 -1.54
C LEU A 25 3.72 -0.66 -0.71
N ASP A 26 4.55 0.31 -1.13
CA ASP A 26 5.78 0.66 -0.44
C ASP A 26 5.51 1.22 0.96
N VAL A 27 4.47 2.05 1.12
CA VAL A 27 4.04 2.59 2.43
C VAL A 27 3.59 1.46 3.36
N VAL A 28 2.81 0.52 2.84
CA VAL A 28 2.32 -0.62 3.62
C VAL A 28 3.47 -1.55 4.02
N GLU A 29 4.45 -1.77 3.14
CA GLU A 29 5.65 -2.55 3.50
C GLU A 29 6.51 -1.84 4.55
N ALA A 30 6.64 -0.51 4.46
CA ALA A 30 7.37 0.30 5.43
C ALA A 30 6.69 0.32 6.82
N SER A 31 5.38 0.07 6.92
CA SER A 31 4.68 -0.09 8.20
C SER A 31 4.81 -1.49 8.81
N GLY A 32 5.53 -2.39 8.14
CA GLY A 32 5.77 -3.77 8.59
C GLY A 32 4.70 -4.77 8.12
N LEU A 33 3.71 -4.33 7.35
CA LEU A 33 2.70 -5.21 6.75
C LEU A 33 3.19 -5.78 5.42
N ARG A 34 2.76 -7.01 5.11
CA ARG A 34 3.01 -7.64 3.81
C ARG A 34 1.69 -7.84 3.08
N LEU A 35 1.61 -7.36 1.85
CA LEU A 35 0.51 -7.62 0.94
C LEU A 35 0.93 -8.66 -0.11
N PRO A 36 -0.02 -9.41 -0.69
CA PRO A 36 0.24 -10.17 -1.90
C PRO A 36 0.78 -9.22 -2.97
N VAL A 37 1.93 -9.57 -3.55
CA VAL A 37 2.52 -8.86 -4.68
C VAL A 37 3.35 -9.84 -5.49
N GLY A 38 3.20 -9.77 -6.81
CA GLY A 38 4.01 -10.53 -7.76
C GLY A 38 5.19 -9.71 -8.28
N CYS A 39 5.09 -9.31 -9.54
CA CYS A 39 6.21 -8.82 -10.33
C CYS A 39 6.77 -7.43 -9.96
N ARG A 40 6.02 -6.60 -9.23
CA ARG A 40 6.42 -5.22 -8.84
C ARG A 40 6.71 -4.25 -9.99
N TYR A 41 6.46 -4.63 -11.25
CA TYR A 41 6.60 -3.76 -12.43
C TYR A 41 5.31 -3.63 -13.25
N GLY A 42 4.16 -4.06 -12.69
CA GLY A 42 2.84 -3.83 -13.28
C GLY A 42 2.43 -4.76 -14.43
N ALA A 43 3.13 -5.88 -14.64
CA ALA A 43 2.78 -6.87 -15.68
C ALA A 43 2.18 -8.18 -15.15
N CYS A 44 1.93 -8.27 -13.85
CA CYS A 44 1.20 -9.38 -13.22
C CYS A 44 -0.04 -8.84 -12.50
N ILE A 45 -0.99 -9.74 -12.24
CA ILE A 45 -2.28 -9.45 -11.59
C ILE A 45 -2.32 -9.87 -10.11
N THR A 46 -1.15 -10.12 -9.52
CA THR A 46 -0.97 -10.54 -8.12
C THR A 46 -0.94 -9.31 -7.21
#